data_AF-A0A3C1EVJ2-F1
#
_entry.id   AF-A0A3C1EVJ2-F1
#
_cell.length_a   1.000
_cell.length_b   1.000
_cell.length_c   1.000
_cell.angle_alpha   90.00
_cell.angle_beta   90.00
_cell.angle_gamma   90.00
#
_symmetry.space_group_name_H-M   'P 1'
#
loop_
_entity.id
_entity.type
_entity.pdbx_description
1 polymer ?
#
loop_
_entity_poly.entity_id
_entity_poly.type
_entity_poly.pdbx_seq_one_letter_code
_entity_poly.pdbx_strand_id
1 'polypeptide(L)'
;MKAIILAGGTGTRLWPLSRESRPKQFFDVVGDVPLIRETYRRLLHWFPAEKIYFSLSPNFEQLLREAIPEVDDDHLFLEPEKRDTGPAMGLVAALLELSDPEEPIVFIPSDHFIKDEEIFLRCLQVGEQLIN
;
A
#
# COMPACT_ATOMS: atom_id res chain seq x y z
N MET A 1 -0.77 9.84 11.86
CA MET A 1 -1.49 9.21 10.74
C MET A 1 -0.88 7.86 10.41
N LYS A 2 -1.71 6.87 10.04
CA LYS A 2 -1.31 5.56 9.49
C LYS A 2 -1.36 5.56 7.96
N ALA A 3 -0.41 4.88 7.31
CA ALA A 3 -0.38 4.75 5.85
C ALA A 3 -0.74 3.32 5.42
N ILE A 4 -1.70 3.20 4.51
CA ILE A 4 -2.19 1.92 4.00
C ILE A 4 -1.86 1.81 2.52
N ILE A 5 -1.00 0.86 2.18
CA ILE A 5 -0.68 0.54 0.79
C ILE A 5 -1.71 -0.44 0.23
N LEU A 6 -2.48 0.00 -0.77
CA LEU A 6 -3.50 -0.80 -1.45
C LEU A 6 -2.85 -1.64 -2.56
N ALA A 7 -2.88 -2.96 -2.43
CA ALA A 7 -2.20 -3.92 -3.30
C ALA A 7 -3.10 -5.08 -3.81
N GLY A 8 -4.43 -4.96 -3.71
CA GLY A 8 -5.40 -5.95 -4.23
C GLY A 8 -5.61 -5.95 -5.76
N GLY A 9 -5.03 -4.99 -6.49
CA GLY A 9 -5.19 -4.89 -7.94
C GLY A 9 -4.46 -6.02 -8.68
N THR A 10 -5.15 -6.69 -9.63
CA THR A 10 -4.54 -7.75 -10.48
C THR A 10 -3.83 -7.19 -11.71
N GLY A 11 -4.21 -5.98 -12.15
CA GLY A 11 -3.58 -5.23 -13.25
C GLY A 11 -3.34 -6.04 -14.53
N THR A 12 -4.35 -6.25 -15.38
CA THR A 12 -4.23 -7.06 -16.61
C THR A 12 -3.71 -6.29 -17.84
N ARG A 13 -3.58 -4.96 -17.75
CA ARG A 13 -3.28 -4.07 -18.89
C ARG A 13 -1.81 -4.10 -19.35
N LEU A 14 -0.90 -4.61 -18.52
CA LEU A 14 0.53 -4.75 -18.86
C LEU A 14 0.87 -6.18 -19.28
N TRP A 15 -0.09 -6.94 -19.81
CA TRP A 15 0.21 -8.24 -20.40
C TRP A 15 1.27 -8.09 -21.52
N PRO A 16 2.26 -8.98 -21.65
CA PRO A 16 2.42 -10.26 -20.92
C PRO A 16 3.18 -10.16 -19.60
N LEU A 17 3.64 -8.96 -19.22
CA LEU A 17 4.39 -8.72 -17.99
C LEU A 17 3.53 -9.04 -16.77
N SER A 18 2.35 -8.42 -16.67
CA SER A 18 1.42 -8.68 -15.56
C SER A 18 0.44 -9.81 -15.88
N ARG A 19 0.22 -10.67 -14.90
CA ARG A 19 -0.73 -11.80 -14.95
C ARG A 19 -1.55 -11.81 -13.67
N GLU A 20 -2.64 -12.57 -13.66
CA GLU A 20 -3.45 -12.73 -12.44
C GLU A 20 -2.62 -13.26 -11.26
N SER A 21 -1.67 -14.16 -11.52
CA SER A 21 -0.77 -14.73 -10.52
C SER A 21 0.33 -13.77 -10.06
N ARG A 22 0.66 -12.74 -10.84
CA ARG A 22 1.67 -11.74 -10.49
C ARG A 22 1.26 -10.38 -11.07
N PRO A 23 0.59 -9.55 -10.26
CA PRO A 23 0.17 -8.22 -10.67
C PRO A 23 1.32 -7.25 -10.92
N LYS A 24 1.04 -6.13 -11.60
CA LYS A 24 2.08 -5.16 -12.01
C LYS A 24 2.88 -4.56 -10.85
N GLN A 25 2.28 -4.41 -9.66
CA GLN A 25 2.94 -3.79 -8.50
C GLN A 25 4.13 -4.61 -7.98
N PHE A 26 4.24 -5.88 -8.38
CA PHE A 26 5.34 -6.78 -8.05
C PHE A 26 6.42 -6.85 -9.14
N PHE A 27 6.47 -5.87 -10.05
CA PHE A 27 7.49 -5.71 -11.08
C PHE A 27 8.15 -4.34 -11.04
N ASP A 28 9.39 -4.32 -11.52
CA ASP A 28 10.29 -3.21 -11.73
C ASP A 28 9.98 -2.49 -13.06
N VAL A 29 8.81 -1.84 -13.13
CA VAL A 29 8.31 -1.25 -14.38
C VAL A 29 9.05 0.04 -14.77
N VAL A 30 9.50 0.83 -13.78
CA VAL A 30 10.09 2.17 -14.01
C VAL A 30 11.50 2.31 -13.44
N GLY A 31 11.85 1.54 -12.41
CA GLY A 31 13.16 1.55 -11.75
C GLY A 31 13.69 0.15 -11.52
N ASP A 32 14.56 -0.02 -10.52
CA ASP A 32 15.27 -1.28 -10.27
C ASP A 32 14.58 -2.19 -9.23
N VAL A 33 13.44 -1.76 -8.70
CA VAL A 33 12.68 -2.49 -7.67
C VAL A 33 11.20 -2.53 -8.00
N PRO A 34 10.44 -3.50 -7.45
CA PRO A 34 8.98 -3.52 -7.60
C PRO A 34 8.30 -2.22 -7.19
N LEU A 35 7.26 -1.79 -7.91
CA LEU A 35 6.50 -0.55 -7.60
C LEU A 35 5.99 -0.51 -6.14
N ILE A 36 5.59 -1.65 -5.59
CA ILE A 36 5.16 -1.75 -4.19
C ILE A 36 6.31 -1.48 -3.21
N ARG A 37 7.53 -1.94 -3.55
CA ARG A 37 8.74 -1.70 -2.77
C ARG A 37 9.17 -0.23 -2.87
N GLU A 38 9.05 0.37 -4.05
CA GLU A 38 9.28 1.81 -4.25
C GLU A 38 8.31 2.64 -3.40
N THR A 39 7.02 2.30 -3.44
CA THR A 39 5.99 2.96 -2.62
C THR A 39 6.29 2.84 -1.12
N TYR A 40 6.65 1.65 -0.63
CA TYR A 40 7.03 1.45 0.76
C TYR A 40 8.27 2.25 1.16
N ARG A 41 9.33 2.23 0.35
CA ARG A 41 10.56 3.01 0.60
C ARG A 41 10.29 4.51 0.68
N ARG A 42 9.48 5.03 -0.25
CA ARG A 42 9.08 6.45 -0.25
C ARG A 42 8.39 6.84 1.06
N LEU A 43 7.54 5.97 1.61
CA LEU A 43 6.85 6.25 2.87
C LEU A 43 7.78 6.21 4.07
N LEU A 44 8.78 5.33 4.10
CA LEU A 44 9.77 5.24 5.18
C LEU A 44 10.60 6.52 5.38
N HIS A 45 10.65 7.42 4.38
CA HIS A 45 11.30 8.72 4.54
C HIS A 45 10.57 9.65 5.54
N TRP A 46 9.33 9.34 5.92
CA TRP A 46 8.55 10.13 6.85
C TRP A 46 7.77 9.31 7.88
N PHE A 47 7.15 8.19 7.46
CA PHE A 47 6.44 7.30 8.36
C PHE A 47 7.41 6.34 9.05
N PRO A 48 7.25 6.10 10.37
CA PRO A 48 7.86 4.96 11.01
C PRO A 48 7.28 3.66 10.42
N ALA A 49 8.07 2.59 10.36
CA ALA A 49 7.67 1.33 9.73
C ALA A 49 6.40 0.74 10.37
N GLU A 50 6.26 0.91 11.69
CA GLU A 50 5.14 0.53 12.55
C GLU A 50 3.81 1.19 12.16
N LYS A 51 3.84 2.27 11.36
CA LYS A 51 2.64 2.96 10.87
C LYS A 51 2.34 2.71 9.40
N ILE A 52 3.05 1.79 8.74
CA ILE A 52 2.83 1.43 7.35
C ILE A 52 2.24 0.01 7.28
N TYR A 53 1.05 -0.08 6.74
CA TYR A 53 0.28 -1.31 6.58
C TYR A 53 0.00 -1.58 5.11
N PHE A 54 -0.41 -2.81 4.82
CA PHE A 54 -0.78 -3.25 3.47
C PHE A 54 -2.19 -3.83 3.47
N SER A 55 -2.96 -3.56 2.43
CA SER A 55 -4.23 -4.23 2.17
C SER A 55 -4.16 -4.95 0.84
N LEU A 56 -4.32 -6.27 0.86
CA LEU A 56 -4.06 -7.14 -0.27
C LEU A 56 -4.84 -8.45 -0.19
N SER A 57 -4.97 -9.14 -1.32
CA SER A 57 -5.46 -10.52 -1.35
C SER A 57 -4.43 -11.49 -0.72
N PRO A 58 -4.87 -12.53 0.02
CA PRO A 58 -4.00 -13.61 0.50
C PRO A 58 -3.11 -14.23 -0.58
N ASN A 59 -3.59 -14.26 -1.84
CA ASN A 59 -2.84 -14.80 -2.97
C ASN A 59 -1.56 -14.03 -3.30
N PHE A 60 -1.41 -12.80 -2.79
CA PHE A 60 -0.25 -11.95 -3.04
C PHE A 60 0.66 -11.78 -1.83
N GLU A 61 0.36 -12.44 -0.71
CA GLU A 61 1.14 -12.35 0.53
C GLU A 61 2.59 -12.79 0.31
N GLN A 62 2.80 -13.93 -0.35
CA GLN A 62 4.15 -14.40 -0.66
C GLN A 62 4.92 -13.41 -1.56
N LEU A 63 4.26 -12.82 -2.56
CA LEU A 63 4.88 -11.82 -3.44
C LEU A 63 5.24 -10.54 -2.67
N LEU A 64 4.42 -10.14 -1.69
CA LEU A 64 4.72 -9.03 -0.81
C LEU A 64 5.96 -9.33 0.04
N ARG A 65 6.02 -10.52 0.65
CA ARG A 65 7.16 -10.96 1.46
C ARG A 65 8.45 -11.06 0.66
N GLU A 66 8.39 -11.45 -0.62
CA GLU A 66 9.53 -11.41 -1.54
C GLU A 66 9.98 -9.97 -1.85
N ALA A 67 9.03 -9.05 -2.06
CA ALA A 67 9.36 -7.66 -2.37
C ALA A 67 9.83 -6.87 -1.13
N ILE A 68 9.27 -7.17 0.04
CA ILE A 68 9.43 -6.42 1.29
C ILE A 68 9.53 -7.41 2.48
N PRO A 69 10.65 -8.14 2.62
CA PRO A 69 10.82 -9.15 3.66
C PRO A 69 10.84 -8.59 5.09
N GLU A 70 11.03 -7.28 5.25
CA GLU A 70 11.09 -6.60 6.55
C GLU A 70 9.72 -6.24 7.17
N VAL A 71 8.61 -6.53 6.50
CA VAL A 71 7.25 -6.27 7.03
C VAL A 71 6.83 -7.42 7.93
N ASP A 72 6.15 -7.13 9.04
CA ASP A 72 5.60 -8.15 9.96
C ASP A 72 4.19 -8.61 9.55
N ASP A 73 3.65 -9.66 10.19
CA ASP A 73 2.33 -10.23 9.89
C ASP A 73 1.17 -9.31 10.33
N ASP A 74 1.33 -8.61 11.43
CA ASP A 74 0.35 -7.67 12.00
C ASP A 74 0.20 -6.37 11.21
N HIS A 75 1.02 -6.19 10.18
CA HIS A 75 0.93 -5.07 9.24
C HIS A 75 0.09 -5.38 7.99
N LEU A 76 -0.48 -6.60 7.89
CA LEU A 76 -1.21 -7.06 6.73
C LEU A 76 -2.73 -7.14 7.00
N PHE A 77 -3.50 -6.40 6.21
CA PHE A 77 -4.94 -6.55 6.10
C PHE A 77 -5.27 -7.42 4.89
N LEU A 78 -5.42 -8.72 5.13
CA LEU A 78 -5.77 -9.68 4.09
C LEU A 78 -7.26 -9.57 3.72
N GLU A 79 -7.53 -9.10 2.51
CA GLU A 79 -8.88 -8.97 1.97
C GLU A 79 -9.47 -10.36 1.66
N PRO A 80 -10.62 -10.74 2.23
CA PRO A 80 -11.20 -12.06 2.01
C PRO A 80 -11.64 -12.28 0.56
N GLU A 81 -12.04 -11.19 -0.11
CA GLU A 81 -12.45 -11.19 -1.50
C GLU A 81 -12.07 -9.88 -2.17
N LYS A 82 -11.77 -9.93 -3.47
CA LYS A 82 -11.53 -8.73 -4.27
C LYS A 82 -12.85 -8.00 -4.52
N ARG A 83 -13.07 -6.90 -3.81
CA ARG A 83 -14.31 -6.10 -3.85
C ARG A 83 -14.09 -4.64 -4.28
N ASP A 84 -12.99 -4.36 -4.99
CA ASP A 84 -12.58 -3.02 -5.40
C ASP A 84 -12.18 -2.12 -4.20
N THR A 85 -11.89 -0.86 -4.49
CA THR A 85 -11.16 0.06 -3.62
C THR A 85 -11.98 0.46 -2.39
N GLY A 86 -13.28 0.74 -2.56
CA GLY A 86 -14.14 1.20 -1.47
C GLY A 86 -14.25 0.18 -0.33
N PRO A 87 -14.63 -1.08 -0.60
CA PRO A 87 -14.67 -2.13 0.41
C PRO A 87 -13.31 -2.44 1.05
N ALA A 88 -12.21 -2.39 0.28
CA ALA A 88 -10.86 -2.53 0.83
C ALA A 88 -10.55 -1.43 1.86
N MET A 89 -10.81 -0.17 1.50
CA MET A 89 -10.64 0.97 2.41
C MET A 89 -11.54 0.85 3.65
N GLY A 90 -12.80 0.45 3.46
CA GLY A 90 -13.77 0.29 4.56
C GLY A 90 -13.39 -0.80 5.54
N LEU A 91 -12.90 -1.95 5.06
CA LEU A 91 -12.39 -3.04 5.92
C LEU A 91 -11.24 -2.54 6.80
N VAL A 92 -10.23 -1.91 6.20
CA VAL A 92 -9.06 -1.42 6.93
C VAL A 92 -9.45 -0.35 7.93
N ALA A 93 -10.25 0.63 7.51
CA ALA A 93 -10.73 1.70 8.40
C ALA A 93 -11.50 1.12 9.59
N ALA A 94 -12.43 0.19 9.37
CA ALA A 94 -13.20 -0.43 10.44
C ALA A 94 -12.33 -1.23 11.42
N LEU A 95 -11.27 -1.90 10.96
CA LEU A 95 -10.35 -2.64 11.83
C LEU A 95 -9.45 -1.70 12.64
N LEU A 96 -8.94 -0.64 12.03
CA LEU A 96 -8.08 0.33 12.71
C LEU A 96 -8.86 1.15 13.74
N GLU A 97 -10.11 1.51 13.45
CA GLU A 97 -11.02 2.21 14.36
C GLU A 97 -11.16 1.49 15.72
N LEU A 98 -11.13 0.15 15.73
CA LEU A 98 -11.23 -0.64 16.97
C LEU A 98 -10.01 -0.44 17.89
N SER A 99 -8.87 -0.06 17.32
CA SER A 99 -7.60 0.10 18.04
C SER A 99 -7.25 1.55 18.32
N ASP A 100 -7.61 2.47 17.43
CA ASP A 100 -7.20 3.87 17.45
C ASP A 100 -8.19 4.75 16.67
N PRO A 101 -9.33 5.12 17.28
CA PRO A 101 -10.49 5.72 16.61
C PRO A 101 -10.30 7.16 16.13
N GLU A 102 -9.19 7.83 16.50
CA GLU A 102 -8.95 9.22 16.11
C GLU A 102 -7.66 9.42 15.30
N GLU A 103 -6.88 8.36 15.05
CA GLU A 103 -5.69 8.49 14.21
C GLU A 103 -6.07 8.59 12.72
N PRO A 104 -5.68 9.66 12.00
CA PRO A 104 -5.94 9.77 10.57
C PRO A 104 -5.33 8.60 9.78
N ILE A 105 -5.98 8.23 8.67
CA ILE A 105 -5.53 7.16 7.77
C ILE A 105 -5.36 7.73 6.37
N VAL A 106 -4.23 7.43 5.72
CA VAL A 106 -4.02 7.70 4.30
C VAL A 106 -3.95 6.39 3.51
N PHE A 107 -4.68 6.34 2.40
CA PHE A 107 -4.66 5.21 1.48
C PHE A 107 -3.82 5.54 0.23
N ILE A 108 -2.91 4.63 -0.12
CA ILE A 108 -1.89 4.86 -1.14
C ILE A 108 -1.87 3.67 -2.09
N PRO A 109 -2.17 3.85 -3.38
CA PRO A 109 -2.05 2.79 -4.36
C PRO A 109 -0.59 2.31 -4.49
N SER A 110 -0.38 0.99 -4.44
CA SER A 110 0.94 0.35 -4.57
C SER A 110 1.58 0.45 -5.96
N ASP A 111 0.85 0.99 -6.92
CA ASP A 111 1.04 0.72 -8.34
C ASP A 111 1.18 2.02 -9.17
N HIS A 112 1.43 3.13 -8.47
CA HIS A 112 1.67 4.48 -8.99
C HIS A 112 3.17 4.82 -8.98
N PHE A 113 3.65 5.39 -10.08
CA PHE A 113 4.96 6.03 -10.13
C PHE A 113 4.84 7.49 -9.70
N ILE A 114 5.69 7.91 -8.75
CA ILE A 114 5.73 9.30 -8.27
C ILE A 114 7.17 9.78 -8.34
N LYS A 115 7.45 10.64 -9.32
CA LYS A 115 8.80 11.13 -9.58
C LYS A 115 9.34 12.06 -8.49
N ASP A 116 8.48 12.91 -7.92
CA ASP A 116 8.85 13.89 -6.91
C ASP A 116 8.36 13.42 -5.53
N GLU A 117 9.20 12.66 -4.85
CA GLU A 117 8.87 12.06 -3.55
C GLU A 117 8.73 13.12 -2.44
N GLU A 118 9.55 14.18 -2.49
CA GLU A 118 9.53 15.24 -1.49
C GLU A 118 8.22 16.03 -1.54
N ILE A 119 7.77 16.40 -2.75
CA ILE A 119 6.46 17.06 -2.92
C ILE A 119 5.33 16.13 -2.48
N PHE A 120 5.40 14.85 -2.83
CA PHE A 120 4.38 13.88 -2.42
C PHE A 120 4.25 13.80 -0.89
N LEU A 121 5.36 13.62 -0.18
CA LEU A 121 5.36 13.56 1.29
C LEU A 121 4.85 14.86 1.92
N ARG A 122 5.24 16.01 1.35
CA ARG A 122 4.71 17.31 1.79
C ARG A 122 3.19 17.41 1.61
N CYS A 123 2.65 16.91 0.50
CA CYS A 123 1.20 16.85 0.30
C CYS A 123 0.50 16.00 1.37
N LEU A 124 1.09 14.87 1.76
CA LEU A 124 0.54 14.04 2.83
C LEU A 124 0.57 14.75 4.19
N GLN A 125 1.67 15.44 4.51
CA GLN A 125 1.80 16.24 5.74
C GLN A 125 0.74 17.35 5.81
N VAL A 126 0.53 18.08 4.70
CA VAL A 126 -0.53 19.09 4.62
C VAL A 126 -1.91 18.46 4.77
N GLY A 127 -2.14 17.29 4.17
CA GLY A 127 -3.39 16.53 4.33
C GLY A 127 -3.66 16.15 5.79
N GLU A 128 -2.66 15.65 6.52
CA GLU A 128 -2.78 15.32 7.94
C GLU A 128 -3.14 16.54 8.79
N GLN A 129 -2.53 17.70 8.53
CA GLN A 129 -2.82 18.96 9.23
C GLN A 129 -4.23 19.51 9.01
N LEU A 130 -4.91 19.08 7.94
CA LEU A 130 -6.28 19.52 7.63
C LEU A 130 -7.35 18.65 8.31
N ILE A 131 -6.97 17.44 8.73
CA ILE A 131 -7.88 16.46 9.33
C ILE A 131 -7.74 16.46 10.86
N ASN A 132 -6.55 16.80 11.38
CA ASN A 132 -6.30 17.07 12.81
C ASN A 132 -6.74 18.48 13.20
#